data_AF-A0AB35PQ36-F1
#
_entry.id   AF-A0AB35PQ36-F1
#
_cell.length_a   1.000
_cell.length_b   1.000
_cell.length_c   1.000
_cell.angle_alpha   90.00
_cell.angle_beta   90.00
_cell.angle_gamma   90.00
#
_symmetry.space_group_name_H-M   'P 1'
#
loop_
_entity.id
_entity.type
_entity.pdbx_description
1 polymer ?
#
loop_
_entity_poly.entity_id
_entity_poly.type
_entity_poly.pdbx_seq_one_letter_code
_entity_poly.pdbx_strand_id
1 'polypeptide(L)'
;MNEKLARLIFDFQEKILVALKIMHRSGIPMPLSCNHWIELDIPISGELDDGVKYHKHGAGCLVRLSSGDIDFDFGAQGEVGGFNLWRLTLFAGENLSSYGFKNKDEVADCLNNALDKEQLVCIDYDLYYIANAPFFYAVDIDSRHPGDKLPNRNQDRVLVLLTHYFQSAELMFKNYEKLRQKSHVNGHLNERDEIDIRIYLSTWLGFLGVVCEGVRKLNLRILLNNERPDDFKELLPISNNIGRLMKEHADSLRTFRNNVFHLRENTEYVYDFFDVNFERLPWARELHMALSDFFTQYRIYCEVHYVINGRKGESNLINKKGARRKR
;
A
#
# COMPACT_ATOMS: atom_id res chain seq x y z
N MET A 1 -30.90 9.52 0.12
CA MET A 1 -30.49 10.52 -0.88
C MET A 1 -31.43 10.48 -2.06
N ASN A 2 -31.72 11.62 -2.69
CA ASN A 2 -32.53 11.68 -3.91
C ASN A 2 -31.92 10.77 -5.00
N GLU A 3 -32.72 9.95 -5.69
CA GLU A 3 -32.21 8.98 -6.67
C GLU A 3 -31.49 9.63 -7.86
N LYS A 4 -31.96 10.80 -8.32
CA LYS A 4 -31.32 11.57 -9.40
C LYS A 4 -29.93 12.03 -8.98
N LEU A 5 -29.82 12.57 -7.77
CA LEU A 5 -28.55 13.02 -7.20
C LEU A 5 -27.60 11.84 -6.96
N ALA A 6 -28.12 10.72 -6.44
CA ALA A 6 -27.34 9.51 -6.20
C ALA A 6 -26.74 8.97 -7.51
N ARG A 7 -27.53 8.91 -8.58
CA ARG A 7 -27.05 8.50 -9.91
C ARG A 7 -25.97 9.44 -10.46
N LEU A 8 -26.19 10.75 -10.35
CA LEU A 8 -25.22 11.75 -10.81
C LEU A 8 -23.88 11.64 -10.07
N ILE A 9 -23.91 11.47 -8.74
CA ILE A 9 -22.71 11.27 -7.91
C ILE A 9 -22.00 9.96 -8.29
N PHE A 10 -22.76 8.88 -8.44
CA PHE A 10 -22.19 7.58 -8.80
C PHE A 10 -21.47 7.61 -10.15
N ASP A 11 -22.13 8.14 -11.20
CA ASP A 11 -21.53 8.24 -12.53
C ASP A 11 -20.30 9.18 -12.54
N PHE A 12 -20.32 10.24 -11.73
CA PHE A 12 -19.15 11.12 -11.52
C PHE A 12 -17.98 10.38 -10.88
N GLN A 13 -18.23 9.65 -9.79
CA GLN A 13 -17.21 8.90 -9.05
C GLN A 13 -16.63 7.76 -9.90
N GLU A 14 -17.45 7.00 -10.62
CA GLU A 14 -16.99 5.95 -11.53
C GLU A 14 -16.05 6.51 -12.61
N LYS A 15 -16.37 7.69 -13.16
CA LYS A 15 -15.50 8.32 -14.17
C LYS A 15 -14.18 8.81 -13.59
N ILE A 16 -14.15 9.27 -12.33
CA ILE A 16 -12.90 9.55 -11.61
C ILE A 16 -12.06 8.29 -11.50
N LEU A 17 -12.64 7.15 -11.13
CA LEU A 17 -11.91 5.88 -11.00
C LEU A 17 -11.28 5.46 -12.34
N VAL A 18 -12.02 5.63 -13.45
CA VAL A 18 -11.49 5.39 -14.81
C VAL A 18 -10.30 6.31 -15.10
N ALA A 19 -10.42 7.61 -14.81
CA ALA A 19 -9.33 8.57 -15.03
C ALA A 19 -8.09 8.25 -14.18
N LEU A 20 -8.26 8.00 -12.88
CA LEU A 20 -7.17 7.66 -11.97
C LEU A 20 -6.45 6.38 -12.39
N LYS A 21 -7.20 5.38 -12.85
CA LYS A 21 -6.63 4.14 -13.39
C LYS A 21 -5.73 4.42 -14.59
N ILE A 22 -6.18 5.22 -15.55
CA ILE A 22 -5.37 5.58 -16.73
C ILE A 22 -4.15 6.39 -16.31
N MET A 23 -4.32 7.40 -15.45
CA MET A 23 -3.23 8.22 -14.91
C MET A 23 -2.16 7.34 -14.25
N HIS A 24 -2.57 6.46 -13.33
CA HIS A 24 -1.66 5.59 -12.60
C HIS A 24 -0.92 4.63 -13.52
N ARG A 25 -1.64 3.98 -14.45
CA ARG A 25 -1.03 3.09 -15.45
C ARG A 25 -0.05 3.82 -16.37
N SER A 26 -0.29 5.10 -16.65
CA SER A 26 0.58 5.96 -17.46
C SER A 26 1.83 6.44 -16.72
N GLY A 27 1.95 6.16 -15.42
CA GLY A 27 3.11 6.51 -14.61
C GLY A 27 2.92 7.75 -13.74
N ILE A 28 1.72 8.30 -13.66
CA ILE A 28 1.41 9.36 -12.69
C ILE A 28 1.33 8.73 -11.29
N PRO A 29 2.15 9.18 -10.33
CA PRO A 29 2.07 8.67 -8.96
C PRO A 29 0.73 9.04 -8.32
N MET A 30 0.09 8.08 -7.65
CA MET A 30 -1.11 8.36 -6.86
C MET A 30 -0.71 9.02 -5.52
N PRO A 31 -1.32 10.16 -5.17
CA PRO A 31 -0.90 10.94 -4.01
C PRO A 31 -1.44 10.37 -2.68
N LEU A 32 -0.68 10.52 -1.60
CA LEU A 32 -1.09 10.21 -0.22
C LEU A 32 -1.93 11.34 0.42
N SER A 33 -1.96 12.52 -0.19
CA SER A 33 -2.66 13.72 0.29
C SER A 33 -2.80 14.74 -0.83
N CYS A 34 -3.73 15.69 -0.70
CA CYS A 34 -3.81 16.81 -1.63
C CYS A 34 -2.51 17.63 -1.67
N ASN A 35 -1.83 17.81 -0.54
CA ASN A 35 -0.54 18.49 -0.48
C ASN A 35 0.54 17.71 -1.23
N HIS A 36 0.60 16.38 -1.06
CA HIS A 36 1.53 15.55 -1.82
C HIS A 36 1.26 15.70 -3.33
N TRP A 37 -0.01 15.70 -3.76
CA TRP A 37 -0.37 15.94 -5.16
C TRP A 37 0.14 17.30 -5.67
N ILE A 38 -0.09 18.36 -4.90
CA ILE A 38 0.37 19.71 -5.25
C ILE A 38 1.88 19.73 -5.48
N GLU A 39 2.63 19.08 -4.59
CA GLU A 39 4.10 19.02 -4.59
C GLU A 39 4.70 18.03 -5.61
N LEU A 40 3.91 17.12 -6.21
CA LEU A 40 4.42 16.18 -7.20
C LEU A 40 5.03 16.93 -8.41
N ASP A 41 6.31 16.64 -8.67
CA ASP A 41 7.04 17.12 -9.85
C ASP A 41 6.65 16.34 -11.13
N ILE A 42 5.41 16.56 -11.56
CA ILE A 42 4.89 16.14 -12.86
C ILE A 42 4.52 17.36 -13.70
N PRO A 43 4.60 17.27 -15.05
CA PRO A 43 4.15 18.36 -15.92
C PRO A 43 2.71 18.77 -15.61
N ILE A 44 2.45 20.08 -15.61
CA ILE A 44 1.10 20.65 -15.43
C ILE A 44 0.13 20.12 -16.49
N SER A 45 0.60 19.80 -17.69
CA SER A 45 -0.19 19.13 -18.71
C SER A 45 0.65 18.14 -19.49
N GLY A 46 0.00 17.11 -20.00
CA GLY A 46 0.66 16.10 -20.80
C GLY A 46 -0.32 15.09 -21.38
N GLU A 47 0.26 14.04 -21.92
CA GLU A 47 -0.45 12.93 -22.54
C GLU A 47 -0.20 11.66 -21.71
N LEU A 48 -1.29 11.00 -21.34
CA LEU A 48 -1.33 9.69 -20.72
C LEU A 48 -1.29 8.62 -21.83
N ASP A 49 -1.28 7.35 -21.44
CA ASP A 49 -1.41 6.25 -22.39
C ASP A 49 -2.69 6.41 -23.24
N ASP A 50 -2.64 5.90 -24.48
CA ASP A 50 -3.70 6.00 -25.49
C ASP A 50 -4.08 7.44 -25.92
N GLY A 51 -3.22 8.43 -25.67
CA GLY A 51 -3.43 9.80 -26.14
C GLY A 51 -4.34 10.66 -25.26
N VAL A 52 -4.73 10.16 -24.08
CA VAL A 52 -5.60 10.86 -23.14
C VAL A 52 -4.86 12.07 -22.56
N LYS A 53 -5.44 13.27 -22.70
CA LYS A 53 -4.81 14.50 -22.18
C LYS A 53 -5.17 14.72 -20.73
N TYR A 54 -4.22 15.22 -19.94
CA TYR A 54 -4.46 15.65 -18.56
C TYR A 54 -3.97 17.08 -18.32
N HIS A 55 -4.58 17.75 -17.35
CA HIS A 55 -4.16 19.05 -16.82
C HIS A 55 -4.24 19.03 -15.30
N LYS A 56 -3.10 19.11 -14.62
CA LYS A 56 -2.99 19.24 -13.16
C LYS A 56 -3.27 20.69 -12.75
N HIS A 57 -4.12 20.88 -11.74
CA HIS A 57 -4.44 22.18 -11.16
C HIS A 57 -4.64 22.02 -9.66
N GLY A 58 -4.20 22.99 -8.83
CA GLY A 58 -4.44 22.95 -7.38
C GLY A 58 -4.30 21.56 -6.75
N ALA A 59 -5.34 21.13 -6.04
CA ALA A 59 -5.47 19.81 -5.40
C ALA A 59 -5.97 18.70 -6.34
N GLY A 60 -6.07 18.93 -7.65
CA GLY A 60 -6.82 18.09 -8.57
C GLY A 60 -6.25 17.95 -9.98
N CYS A 61 -7.05 17.31 -10.84
CA CYS A 61 -6.71 17.08 -12.22
C CYS A 61 -7.96 17.03 -13.12
N LEU A 62 -7.86 17.68 -14.28
CA LEU A 62 -8.75 17.50 -15.42
C LEU A 62 -8.18 16.41 -16.33
N VAL A 63 -8.99 15.40 -16.67
CA VAL A 63 -8.63 14.34 -17.61
C VAL A 63 -9.65 14.29 -18.75
N ARG A 64 -9.17 14.29 -19.99
CA ARG A 64 -10.00 14.32 -21.21
C ARG A 64 -10.15 12.93 -21.80
N LEU A 65 -11.16 12.20 -21.34
CA LEU A 65 -11.46 10.85 -21.80
C LEU A 65 -12.29 10.89 -23.09
N SER A 66 -12.28 9.80 -23.86
CA SER A 66 -13.19 9.64 -25.01
C SER A 66 -14.66 9.63 -24.62
N SER A 67 -14.99 9.24 -23.39
CA SER A 67 -16.32 9.31 -22.78
C SER A 67 -16.66 10.69 -22.19
N GLY A 68 -15.81 11.70 -22.44
CA GLY A 68 -15.94 13.07 -21.98
C GLY A 68 -15.00 13.42 -20.83
N ASP A 69 -14.93 14.70 -20.50
CA ASP A 69 -13.99 15.22 -19.52
C ASP A 69 -14.41 14.89 -18.08
N ILE A 70 -13.43 14.83 -17.18
CA ILE A 70 -13.63 14.72 -15.73
C ILE A 70 -12.63 15.60 -14.99
N ASP A 71 -13.15 16.49 -14.15
CA ASP A 71 -12.37 17.40 -13.29
C ASP A 71 -12.65 17.03 -11.83
N PHE A 72 -11.62 16.71 -11.07
CA PHE A 72 -11.73 16.27 -9.68
C PHE A 72 -10.58 16.81 -8.82
N ASP A 73 -10.79 16.86 -7.51
CA ASP A 73 -9.76 17.13 -6.52
C ASP A 73 -9.52 15.90 -5.64
N PHE A 74 -8.31 15.78 -5.11
CA PHE A 74 -7.99 14.88 -4.01
C PHE A 74 -8.36 15.53 -2.68
N GLY A 75 -8.90 14.73 -1.76
CA GLY A 75 -9.14 15.12 -0.36
C GLY A 75 -7.83 15.30 0.43
N ALA A 76 -7.96 15.76 1.68
CA ALA A 76 -6.82 16.09 2.53
C ALA A 76 -5.86 14.92 2.72
N GLN A 77 -6.35 13.69 2.83
CA GLN A 77 -5.56 12.45 2.94
C GLN A 77 -5.56 11.65 1.64
N GLY A 78 -5.83 12.30 0.51
CA GLY A 78 -5.82 11.65 -0.80
C GLY A 78 -7.10 10.86 -1.08
N GLU A 79 -8.18 11.17 -0.38
CA GLU A 79 -9.52 10.68 -0.70
C GLU A 79 -9.88 11.06 -2.14
N VAL A 80 -10.64 10.20 -2.80
CA VAL A 80 -11.14 10.44 -4.16
C VAL A 80 -12.66 10.34 -4.19
N GLY A 81 -13.24 10.93 -5.23
CA GLY A 81 -14.69 10.94 -5.39
C GLY A 81 -15.39 11.98 -4.53
N GLY A 82 -14.66 12.88 -3.87
CA GLY A 82 -15.21 14.09 -3.28
C GLY A 82 -15.80 14.99 -4.37
N PHE A 83 -16.95 15.60 -4.11
CA PHE A 83 -17.67 16.40 -5.10
C PHE A 83 -18.27 17.66 -4.48
N ASN A 84 -18.63 18.61 -5.34
CA ASN A 84 -19.42 19.77 -4.97
C ASN A 84 -20.36 20.14 -6.13
N LEU A 85 -21.22 21.15 -5.91
CA LEU A 85 -22.19 21.58 -6.92
C LEU A 85 -21.52 21.94 -8.25
N TRP A 86 -20.40 22.64 -8.22
CA TRP A 86 -19.68 23.05 -9.43
C TRP A 86 -19.16 21.84 -10.20
N ARG A 87 -18.49 20.89 -9.52
CA ARG A 87 -17.96 19.67 -10.14
C ARG A 87 -19.05 18.80 -10.75
N LEU A 88 -20.15 18.56 -10.02
CA LEU A 88 -21.26 17.75 -10.52
C LEU A 88 -21.95 18.38 -11.73
N THR A 89 -22.18 19.70 -11.69
CA THR A 89 -22.82 20.40 -12.82
C THR A 89 -21.90 20.53 -14.03
N LEU A 90 -20.59 20.71 -13.82
CA LEU A 90 -19.60 20.68 -14.90
C LEU A 90 -19.52 19.30 -15.56
N PHE A 91 -19.49 18.23 -14.77
CA PHE A 91 -19.47 16.85 -15.25
C PHE A 91 -20.74 16.50 -16.04
N ALA A 92 -21.91 16.86 -15.51
CA ALA A 92 -23.17 16.62 -16.20
C ALA A 92 -23.28 17.43 -17.50
N GLY A 93 -22.80 18.68 -17.48
CA GLY A 93 -22.83 19.59 -18.62
C GLY A 93 -24.22 19.66 -19.27
N GLU A 94 -24.27 19.50 -20.59
CA GLU A 94 -25.52 19.48 -21.37
C GLU A 94 -26.40 18.25 -21.07
N ASN A 95 -25.82 17.17 -20.53
CA ASN A 95 -26.52 15.94 -20.16
C ASN A 95 -27.23 16.02 -18.81
N LEU A 96 -27.26 17.18 -18.15
CA LEU A 96 -27.91 17.35 -16.85
C LEU A 96 -29.39 16.90 -16.85
N SER A 97 -30.09 17.14 -17.96
CA SER A 97 -31.48 16.70 -18.17
C SER A 97 -31.64 15.17 -18.20
N SER A 98 -30.62 14.42 -18.62
CA SER A 98 -30.62 12.95 -18.64
C SER A 98 -30.59 12.32 -17.23
N TYR A 99 -30.10 13.09 -16.24
CA TYR A 99 -30.20 12.76 -14.83
C TYR A 99 -31.52 13.20 -14.20
N GLY A 100 -32.38 13.89 -14.96
CA GLY A 100 -33.68 14.37 -14.51
C GLY A 100 -33.66 15.72 -13.79
N PHE A 101 -32.59 16.51 -13.95
CA PHE A 101 -32.46 17.87 -13.44
C PHE A 101 -32.69 18.88 -14.58
N LYS A 102 -33.49 19.92 -14.33
CA LYS A 102 -33.75 20.97 -15.34
C LYS A 102 -32.62 21.99 -15.41
N ASN A 103 -32.00 22.28 -14.27
CA ASN A 103 -30.98 23.30 -14.12
C ASN A 103 -30.10 23.01 -12.90
N LYS A 104 -29.06 23.83 -12.72
CA LYS A 104 -28.13 23.76 -11.60
C LYS A 104 -28.81 23.98 -10.25
N ASP A 105 -29.86 24.78 -10.18
CA ASP A 105 -30.54 25.11 -8.93
C ASP A 105 -31.25 23.87 -8.35
N GLU A 106 -31.90 23.05 -9.20
CA GLU A 106 -32.49 21.77 -8.75
C GLU A 106 -31.44 20.80 -8.19
N VAL A 107 -30.19 20.85 -8.70
CA VAL A 107 -29.07 20.06 -8.15
C VAL A 107 -28.66 20.61 -6.79
N ALA A 108 -28.55 21.93 -6.66
CA ALA A 108 -28.21 22.61 -5.42
C ALA A 108 -29.24 22.30 -4.31
N ASP A 109 -30.53 22.38 -4.64
CA ASP A 109 -31.61 22.03 -3.72
C ASP A 109 -31.51 20.59 -3.24
N CYS A 110 -31.23 19.65 -4.14
CA CYS A 110 -31.04 18.24 -3.78
C CYS A 110 -29.80 18.01 -2.93
N LEU A 111 -28.68 18.69 -3.21
CA LEU A 111 -27.46 18.64 -2.41
C LEU A 111 -27.70 19.17 -1.00
N ASN A 112 -28.30 20.37 -0.88
CA ASN A 112 -28.63 20.97 0.41
C ASN A 112 -29.57 20.08 1.22
N ASN A 113 -30.61 19.53 0.58
CA ASN A 113 -31.51 18.58 1.25
C ASN A 113 -30.79 17.32 1.75
N ALA A 114 -29.78 16.83 1.02
CA ALA A 114 -28.99 15.68 1.42
C ALA A 114 -28.03 16.01 2.58
N LEU A 115 -27.46 17.22 2.61
CA LEU A 115 -26.66 17.74 3.72
C LEU A 115 -27.53 17.93 4.98
N ASP A 116 -28.70 18.54 4.86
CA ASP A 116 -29.65 18.75 5.96
C ASP A 116 -30.13 17.43 6.59
N LYS A 117 -30.16 16.35 5.79
CA LYS A 117 -30.50 14.99 6.23
C LYS A 117 -29.28 14.18 6.69
N GLU A 118 -28.11 14.80 6.78
CA GLU A 118 -26.84 14.15 7.14
C GLU A 118 -26.50 12.93 6.27
N GLN A 119 -26.99 12.92 5.02
CA GLN A 119 -26.70 11.88 4.04
C GLN A 119 -25.39 12.15 3.31
N LEU A 120 -24.92 13.39 3.35
CA LEU A 120 -23.63 13.84 2.89
C LEU A 120 -22.87 14.50 4.05
N VAL A 121 -21.56 14.38 4.05
CA VAL A 121 -20.67 15.05 4.99
C VAL A 121 -19.68 15.94 4.25
N CYS A 122 -19.44 17.13 4.78
CA CYS A 122 -18.34 18.00 4.35
C CYS A 122 -17.18 17.78 5.31
N ILE A 123 -16.04 17.37 4.79
CA ILE A 123 -14.88 17.01 5.62
C ILE A 123 -13.79 18.05 5.46
N ASP A 124 -13.43 18.37 4.21
CA ASP A 124 -12.37 19.31 3.89
C ASP A 124 -12.67 20.07 2.58
N TYR A 125 -12.23 21.32 2.52
CA TYR A 125 -12.11 22.15 1.31
C TYR A 125 -13.31 22.09 0.32
N ASP A 126 -14.52 22.26 0.83
CA ASP A 126 -15.77 22.26 0.03
C ASP A 126 -16.05 20.96 -0.74
N LEU A 127 -15.44 19.84 -0.35
CA LEU A 127 -15.75 18.52 -0.91
C LEU A 127 -16.72 17.75 -0.01
N TYR A 128 -17.81 17.30 -0.61
CA TYR A 128 -18.80 16.44 0.01
C TYR A 128 -18.53 14.96 -0.30
N TYR A 129 -18.84 14.13 0.68
CA TYR A 129 -18.77 12.67 0.60
C TYR A 129 -20.07 12.04 1.09
N ILE A 130 -20.35 10.82 0.66
CA ILE A 130 -21.52 10.07 1.13
C ILE A 130 -21.29 9.69 2.60
N ALA A 131 -22.23 10.08 3.47
CA ALA A 131 -22.13 9.78 4.89
C ALA A 131 -22.16 8.27 5.14
N ASN A 132 -21.38 7.80 6.11
CA ASN A 132 -21.25 6.39 6.51
C ASN A 132 -20.75 5.44 5.41
N ALA A 133 -20.26 5.97 4.28
CA ALA A 133 -19.52 5.19 3.29
C ALA A 133 -18.02 5.24 3.63
N PRO A 134 -17.27 4.14 3.42
CA PRO A 134 -15.82 4.17 3.55
C PRO A 134 -15.21 5.10 2.50
N PHE A 135 -14.17 5.85 2.88
CA PHE A 135 -13.40 6.60 1.90
C PHE A 135 -12.65 5.66 0.97
N PHE A 136 -12.55 6.09 -0.29
CA PHE A 136 -11.66 5.48 -1.25
C PHE A 136 -10.47 6.41 -1.44
N TYR A 137 -9.25 5.86 -1.43
CA TYR A 137 -8.02 6.64 -1.49
C TYR A 137 -7.32 6.43 -2.84
N ALA A 138 -6.67 7.47 -3.34
CA ALA A 138 -5.97 7.42 -4.62
C ALA A 138 -4.91 6.31 -4.66
N VAL A 139 -4.20 6.09 -3.54
CA VAL A 139 -3.15 5.07 -3.43
C VAL A 139 -3.67 3.63 -3.48
N ASP A 140 -4.98 3.44 -3.32
CA ASP A 140 -5.66 2.15 -3.34
C ASP A 140 -6.37 1.87 -4.67
N ILE A 141 -6.15 2.72 -5.69
CA ILE A 141 -6.77 2.55 -7.00
C ILE A 141 -6.40 1.18 -7.60
N ASP A 142 -7.43 0.47 -8.08
CA ASP A 142 -7.24 -0.81 -8.75
C ASP A 142 -6.88 -0.60 -10.24
N SER A 143 -5.58 -0.65 -10.52
CA SER A 143 -5.00 -0.46 -11.85
C SER A 143 -5.00 -1.73 -12.71
N ARG A 144 -5.51 -2.87 -12.19
CA ARG A 144 -5.44 -4.18 -12.84
C ARG A 144 -6.33 -4.25 -14.07
N HIS A 145 -5.87 -4.95 -15.11
CA HIS A 145 -6.75 -5.39 -16.19
C HIS A 145 -7.52 -6.64 -15.79
N PRO A 146 -8.67 -6.93 -16.43
CA PRO A 146 -9.37 -8.19 -16.22
C PRO A 146 -8.43 -9.38 -16.38
N GLY A 147 -8.40 -10.28 -15.38
CA GLY A 147 -7.52 -11.45 -15.36
C GLY A 147 -6.15 -11.23 -14.71
N ASP A 148 -5.72 -9.99 -14.44
CA ASP A 148 -4.50 -9.72 -13.67
C ASP A 148 -4.73 -10.08 -12.19
N LYS A 149 -3.99 -11.09 -11.72
CA LYS A 149 -4.08 -11.61 -10.34
C LYS A 149 -3.20 -10.86 -9.35
N LEU A 150 -2.21 -10.09 -9.79
CA LEU A 150 -1.31 -9.40 -8.87
C LEU A 150 -2.00 -8.15 -8.30
N PRO A 151 -2.24 -8.04 -6.98
CA PRO A 151 -2.90 -6.86 -6.40
C PRO A 151 -2.15 -5.55 -6.67
N ASN A 152 -2.78 -4.41 -6.42
CA ASN A 152 -2.05 -3.13 -6.29
C ASN A 152 -0.99 -3.28 -5.19
N ARG A 153 0.18 -2.67 -5.38
CA ARG A 153 1.29 -2.68 -4.43
C ARG A 153 0.90 -2.47 -2.95
N ASN A 154 0.01 -1.52 -2.64
CA ASN A 154 -0.40 -1.20 -1.26
C ASN A 154 -1.41 -2.22 -0.71
N GLN A 155 -2.14 -2.89 -1.59
CA GLN A 155 -3.11 -3.94 -1.25
C GLN A 155 -2.49 -5.34 -1.27
N ASP A 156 -1.28 -5.51 -1.81
CA ASP A 156 -0.58 -6.78 -1.80
C ASP A 156 -0.07 -7.10 -0.40
N ARG A 157 -0.79 -7.99 0.27
CA ARG A 157 -0.50 -8.40 1.65
C ARG A 157 0.91 -9.00 1.83
N VAL A 158 1.54 -9.53 0.78
CA VAL A 158 2.95 -9.99 0.85
C VAL A 158 3.89 -8.79 0.91
N LEU A 159 3.65 -7.75 0.11
CA LEU A 159 4.42 -6.51 0.15
C LEU A 159 4.15 -5.71 1.42
N VAL A 160 2.93 -5.73 1.94
CA VAL A 160 2.60 -5.16 3.26
C VAL A 160 3.40 -5.88 4.35
N LEU A 161 3.42 -7.23 4.34
CA LEU A 161 4.19 -8.02 5.29
C LEU A 161 5.69 -7.67 5.22
N LEU A 162 6.21 -7.50 4.01
CA LEU A 162 7.57 -7.03 3.79
C LEU A 162 7.78 -5.63 4.40
N THR A 163 7.03 -4.63 3.94
CA THR A 163 7.31 -3.22 4.21
C THR A 163 7.08 -2.84 5.67
N HIS A 164 6.01 -3.33 6.28
CA HIS A 164 5.64 -2.92 7.63
C HIS A 164 6.24 -3.78 8.73
N TYR A 165 6.70 -5.00 8.41
CA TYR A 165 7.18 -5.94 9.43
C TYR A 165 8.58 -6.46 9.13
N PHE A 166 8.81 -7.06 7.96
CA PHE A 166 10.12 -7.67 7.67
C PHE A 166 11.24 -6.64 7.52
N GLN A 167 10.98 -5.47 6.93
CA GLN A 167 11.99 -4.40 6.85
C GLN A 167 12.45 -3.91 8.23
N SER A 168 11.54 -3.87 9.21
CA SER A 168 11.89 -3.58 10.60
C SER A 168 12.75 -4.69 11.21
N ALA A 169 12.40 -5.96 10.98
CA ALA A 169 13.23 -7.10 11.38
C ALA A 169 14.63 -7.03 10.77
N GLU A 170 14.73 -6.75 9.48
CA GLU A 170 15.97 -6.62 8.71
C GLU A 170 16.87 -5.51 9.24
N LEU A 171 16.30 -4.34 9.58
CA LEU A 171 17.05 -3.24 10.17
C LEU A 171 17.65 -3.62 11.52
N MET A 172 16.84 -4.25 12.39
CA MET A 172 17.30 -4.69 13.71
C MET A 172 18.35 -5.79 13.60
N PHE A 173 18.15 -6.76 12.71
CA PHE A 173 19.10 -7.83 12.43
C PHE A 173 20.46 -7.29 12.00
N LYS A 174 20.49 -6.35 11.03
CA LYS A 174 21.74 -5.73 10.55
C LYS A 174 22.51 -5.01 11.66
N ASN A 175 21.81 -4.26 12.51
CA ASN A 175 22.44 -3.54 13.62
C ASN A 175 22.96 -4.50 14.69
N TYR A 176 22.20 -5.56 15.00
CA TYR A 176 22.64 -6.64 15.88
C TYR A 176 23.90 -7.33 15.34
N GLU A 177 23.93 -7.72 14.06
CA GLU A 177 25.11 -8.35 13.45
C GLU A 177 26.34 -7.45 13.46
N LYS A 178 26.15 -6.15 13.20
CA LYS A 178 27.23 -5.16 13.25
C LYS A 178 27.86 -5.08 14.65
N LEU A 179 27.05 -5.02 15.70
CA LEU A 179 27.55 -4.98 17.08
C LEU A 179 28.14 -6.33 17.51
N ARG A 180 27.56 -7.45 17.08
CA ARG A 180 28.13 -8.78 17.33
C ARG A 180 29.51 -8.93 16.70
N GLN A 181 29.69 -8.50 15.45
CA GLN A 181 30.98 -8.48 14.78
C GLN A 181 31.98 -7.58 15.51
N LYS A 182 31.55 -6.37 15.90
CA LYS A 182 32.39 -5.44 16.70
C LYS A 182 32.87 -6.09 18.00
N SER A 183 31.97 -6.75 18.73
CA SER A 183 32.29 -7.47 19.97
C SER A 183 33.30 -8.59 19.72
N HIS A 184 33.11 -9.38 18.65
CA HIS A 184 34.02 -10.46 18.29
C HIS A 184 35.43 -9.95 17.93
N VAL A 185 35.53 -8.82 17.21
CA VAL A 185 36.81 -8.24 16.80
C VAL A 185 37.54 -7.58 17.98
N ASN A 186 36.82 -6.86 18.83
CA ASN A 186 37.42 -6.08 19.91
C ASN A 186 37.53 -6.84 21.24
N GLY A 187 36.88 -8.00 21.36
CA GLY A 187 36.74 -8.76 22.61
C GLY A 187 35.79 -8.11 23.64
N HIS A 188 35.32 -6.88 23.41
CA HIS A 188 34.39 -6.18 24.28
C HIS A 188 33.52 -5.16 23.52
N LEU A 189 32.44 -4.72 24.14
CA LEU A 189 31.61 -3.58 23.72
C LEU A 189 31.76 -2.45 24.75
N ASN A 190 31.31 -1.24 24.40
CA ASN A 190 31.10 -0.20 25.41
C ASN A 190 29.70 -0.39 26.04
N GLU A 191 29.45 0.25 27.19
CA GLU A 191 28.20 0.11 27.94
C GLU A 191 26.95 0.37 27.08
N ARG A 192 26.99 1.41 26.24
CA ARG A 192 25.87 1.74 25.35
C ARG A 192 25.62 0.65 24.30
N ASP A 193 26.69 0.18 23.65
CA ASP A 193 26.61 -0.90 22.67
C ASP A 193 26.14 -2.22 23.30
N GLU A 194 26.47 -2.48 24.57
CA GLU A 194 25.97 -3.64 25.33
C GLU A 194 24.46 -3.57 25.60
N ILE A 195 23.89 -2.37 25.74
CA ILE A 195 22.45 -2.17 25.85
C ILE A 195 21.82 -2.31 24.46
N ASP A 196 22.37 -1.60 23.47
CA ASP A 196 21.85 -1.56 22.10
C ASP A 196 21.82 -2.95 21.46
N ILE A 197 22.85 -3.79 21.65
CA ILE A 197 22.89 -5.15 21.08
C ILE A 197 21.72 -6.02 21.60
N ARG A 198 21.33 -5.86 22.88
CA ARG A 198 20.20 -6.59 23.48
C ARG A 198 18.86 -6.08 22.95
N ILE A 199 18.73 -4.77 22.76
CA ILE A 199 17.54 -4.13 22.16
C ILE A 199 17.38 -4.63 20.72
N TYR A 200 18.43 -4.56 19.91
CA TYR A 200 18.38 -5.01 18.52
C TYR A 200 18.08 -6.50 18.40
N LEU A 201 18.71 -7.35 19.21
CA LEU A 201 18.43 -8.80 19.22
C LEU A 201 16.95 -9.08 19.56
N SER A 202 16.47 -8.50 20.65
CA SER A 202 15.09 -8.74 21.13
C SER A 202 14.06 -8.20 20.14
N THR A 203 14.31 -7.01 19.59
CA THR A 203 13.42 -6.36 18.61
C THR A 203 13.40 -7.11 17.28
N TRP A 204 14.56 -7.58 16.80
CA TRP A 204 14.66 -8.42 15.60
C TRP A 204 13.84 -9.69 15.74
N LEU A 205 14.08 -10.47 16.80
CA LEU A 205 13.36 -11.73 17.04
C LEU A 205 11.84 -11.48 17.20
N GLY A 206 11.48 -10.37 17.83
CA GLY A 206 10.09 -9.93 17.94
C GLY A 206 9.40 -9.74 16.59
N PHE A 207 9.98 -8.91 15.73
CA PHE A 207 9.44 -8.69 14.38
C PHE A 207 9.49 -9.95 13.54
N LEU A 208 10.54 -10.76 13.63
CA LEU A 208 10.63 -12.03 12.92
C LEU A 208 9.48 -12.97 13.32
N GLY A 209 9.10 -13.00 14.60
CA GLY A 209 7.92 -13.72 15.07
C GLY A 209 6.60 -13.20 14.48
N VAL A 210 6.43 -11.88 14.36
CA VAL A 210 5.26 -11.28 13.68
C VAL A 210 5.24 -11.64 12.19
N VAL A 211 6.39 -11.63 11.52
CA VAL A 211 6.51 -12.04 10.12
C VAL A 211 6.09 -13.50 9.95
N CYS A 212 6.51 -14.39 10.85
CA CYS A 212 6.07 -15.79 10.85
C CYS A 212 4.54 -15.93 10.93
N GLU A 213 3.89 -15.17 11.82
CA GLU A 213 2.42 -15.17 11.90
C GLU A 213 1.77 -14.65 10.62
N GLY A 214 2.33 -13.60 10.01
CA GLY A 214 1.89 -13.10 8.71
C GLY A 214 2.00 -14.16 7.62
N VAL A 215 3.15 -14.85 7.53
CA VAL A 215 3.35 -15.95 6.57
C VAL A 215 2.33 -17.07 6.75
N ARG A 216 2.04 -17.49 8.00
CA ARG A 216 0.99 -18.49 8.28
C ARG A 216 -0.39 -18.01 7.83
N LYS A 217 -0.77 -16.78 8.19
CA LYS A 217 -2.07 -16.19 7.85
C LYS A 217 -2.27 -16.00 6.36
N LEU A 218 -1.19 -15.73 5.61
CA LEU A 218 -1.23 -15.60 4.16
C LEU A 218 -1.30 -16.94 3.43
N ASN A 219 -0.87 -18.02 4.08
CA ASN A 219 -0.74 -19.33 3.45
C ASN A 219 -0.03 -19.23 2.10
N LEU A 220 1.25 -18.78 2.14
CA LEU A 220 2.02 -18.41 0.95
C LEU A 220 1.95 -19.44 -0.18
N ARG A 221 1.97 -20.74 0.15
CA ARG A 221 1.86 -21.81 -0.85
C ARG A 221 0.54 -21.75 -1.63
N ILE A 222 -0.60 -21.56 -0.96
CA ILE A 222 -1.91 -21.44 -1.62
C ILE A 222 -1.97 -20.13 -2.40
N LEU A 223 -1.53 -19.03 -1.79
CA LEU A 223 -1.50 -17.71 -2.40
C LEU A 223 -0.72 -17.71 -3.72
N LEU A 224 0.49 -18.27 -3.74
CA LEU A 224 1.32 -18.32 -4.95
C LEU A 224 0.72 -19.22 -6.05
N ASN A 225 0.02 -20.30 -5.68
CA ASN A 225 -0.58 -21.21 -6.66
C ASN A 225 -1.84 -20.66 -7.31
N ASN A 226 -2.67 -19.95 -6.53
CA ASN A 226 -4.05 -19.67 -6.91
C ASN A 226 -4.33 -18.17 -7.11
N GLU A 227 -3.66 -17.32 -6.35
CA GLU A 227 -3.98 -15.89 -6.22
C GLU A 227 -2.89 -14.98 -6.80
N ARG A 228 -1.88 -15.55 -7.47
CA ARG A 228 -0.80 -14.79 -8.12
C ARG A 228 -0.64 -15.21 -9.59
N PRO A 229 0.04 -14.38 -10.41
CA PRO A 229 0.40 -14.76 -11.78
C PRO A 229 1.21 -16.06 -11.79
N ASP A 230 1.10 -16.85 -12.86
CA ASP A 230 1.66 -18.21 -12.89
C ASP A 230 3.18 -18.24 -12.66
N ASP A 231 3.92 -17.24 -13.13
CA ASP A 231 5.36 -17.14 -12.94
C ASP A 231 5.77 -17.07 -11.45
N PHE A 232 4.88 -16.64 -10.55
CA PHE A 232 5.16 -16.62 -9.11
C PHE A 232 5.26 -18.03 -8.51
N LYS A 233 4.84 -19.08 -9.22
CA LYS A 233 5.03 -20.48 -8.79
C LYS A 233 6.52 -20.86 -8.69
N GLU A 234 7.40 -20.15 -9.38
CA GLU A 234 8.86 -20.28 -9.22
C GLU A 234 9.35 -19.95 -7.79
N LEU A 235 8.53 -19.25 -6.99
CA LEU A 235 8.82 -18.96 -5.57
C LEU A 235 8.42 -20.10 -4.62
N LEU A 236 7.74 -21.14 -5.11
CA LEU A 236 7.28 -22.26 -4.28
C LEU A 236 8.42 -23.01 -3.56
N PRO A 237 9.59 -23.28 -4.17
CA PRO A 237 10.69 -23.93 -3.46
C PRO A 237 11.14 -23.13 -2.23
N ILE A 238 11.29 -21.81 -2.37
CA ILE A 238 11.68 -20.92 -1.27
C ILE A 238 10.58 -20.88 -0.19
N SER A 239 9.32 -20.75 -0.62
CA SER A 239 8.15 -20.76 0.28
C SER A 239 8.04 -22.08 1.07
N ASN A 240 8.28 -23.22 0.42
CA ASN A 240 8.28 -24.53 1.07
C ASN A 240 9.42 -24.66 2.09
N ASN A 241 10.61 -24.13 1.78
CA ASN A 241 11.71 -24.11 2.72
C ASN A 241 11.39 -23.28 3.98
N ILE A 242 10.82 -22.09 3.80
CA ILE A 242 10.32 -21.27 4.92
C ILE A 242 9.31 -22.05 5.76
N GLY A 243 8.35 -22.72 5.11
CA GLY A 243 7.36 -23.55 5.79
C GLY A 243 7.98 -24.71 6.58
N ARG A 244 9.08 -25.30 6.09
CA ARG A 244 9.85 -26.33 6.81
C ARG A 244 10.53 -25.74 8.04
N LEU A 245 11.32 -24.67 7.88
CA LEU A 245 12.02 -23.99 8.99
C LEU A 245 11.03 -23.56 10.08
N MET A 246 9.88 -23.02 9.70
CA MET A 246 8.86 -22.59 10.65
C MET A 246 8.27 -23.71 11.51
N LYS A 247 8.32 -24.97 11.08
CA LYS A 247 7.81 -26.11 11.88
C LYS A 247 8.72 -26.44 13.07
N GLU A 248 9.97 -26.01 13.04
CA GLU A 248 10.96 -26.38 14.05
C GLU A 248 10.78 -25.54 15.32
N HIS A 249 10.86 -24.20 15.21
CA HIS A 249 10.93 -23.33 16.40
C HIS A 249 10.07 -22.06 16.34
N ALA A 250 9.18 -21.89 15.34
CA ALA A 250 8.40 -20.66 15.23
C ALA A 250 7.41 -20.44 16.39
N ASP A 251 6.98 -21.50 17.07
CA ASP A 251 6.16 -21.36 18.28
C ASP A 251 6.98 -20.91 19.50
N SER A 252 8.22 -21.37 19.64
CA SER A 252 9.15 -20.84 20.64
C SER A 252 9.42 -19.35 20.41
N LEU A 253 9.59 -18.93 19.14
CA LEU A 253 9.76 -17.52 18.78
C LEU A 253 8.52 -16.67 19.11
N ARG A 254 7.32 -17.22 18.89
CA ARG A 254 6.05 -16.58 19.28
C ARG A 254 5.96 -16.40 20.80
N THR A 255 6.31 -17.42 21.57
CA THR A 255 6.36 -17.35 23.03
C THR A 255 7.38 -16.32 23.51
N PHE A 256 8.59 -16.30 22.93
CA PHE A 256 9.61 -15.30 23.23
C PHE A 256 9.08 -13.88 23.02
N ARG A 257 8.53 -13.59 21.83
CA ARG A 257 7.99 -12.26 21.50
C ARG A 257 6.95 -11.80 22.53
N ASN A 258 5.99 -12.67 22.86
CA ASN A 258 4.92 -12.31 23.80
C ASN A 258 5.46 -11.95 25.20
N ASN A 259 6.63 -12.46 25.60
CA ASN A 259 7.25 -12.19 26.90
C ASN A 259 8.30 -11.06 26.87
N VAL A 260 8.55 -10.45 25.70
CA VAL A 260 9.60 -9.42 25.54
C VAL A 260 9.03 -8.01 25.37
N PHE A 261 7.86 -7.86 24.73
CA PHE A 261 7.23 -6.55 24.47
C PHE A 261 6.11 -6.19 25.47
N HIS A 262 5.92 -7.00 26.49
CA HIS A 262 5.06 -6.72 27.64
C HIS A 262 5.94 -6.61 28.90
N LEU A 263 5.45 -5.89 29.93
CA LEU A 263 6.13 -5.83 31.21
C LEU A 263 6.30 -7.26 31.74
N ARG A 264 7.55 -7.65 32.01
CA ARG A 264 7.89 -9.05 32.28
C ARG A 264 7.43 -9.45 33.68
N GLU A 265 6.59 -10.47 33.75
CA GLU A 265 6.24 -11.15 35.00
C GLU A 265 7.10 -12.41 35.23
N ASN A 266 7.57 -13.06 34.16
CA ASN A 266 8.43 -14.23 34.20
C ASN A 266 9.57 -14.13 33.14
N THR A 267 10.82 -14.39 33.54
CA THR A 267 12.01 -14.34 32.67
C THR A 267 12.42 -15.71 32.08
N GLU A 268 11.85 -16.82 32.55
CA GLU A 268 12.16 -18.19 32.12
C GLU A 268 11.96 -18.40 30.62
N TYR A 269 10.88 -17.87 30.05
CA TYR A 269 10.60 -17.98 28.61
C TYR A 269 11.63 -17.27 27.73
N VAL A 270 12.28 -16.22 28.25
CA VAL A 270 13.36 -15.53 27.54
C VAL A 270 14.62 -16.39 27.55
N TYR A 271 14.93 -17.02 28.69
CA TYR A 271 16.09 -17.90 28.81
C TYR A 271 15.92 -19.20 28.01
N ASP A 272 14.72 -19.79 28.03
CA ASP A 272 14.41 -20.99 27.25
C ASP A 272 14.72 -20.76 25.77
N PHE A 273 14.29 -19.64 25.18
CA PHE A 273 14.58 -19.37 23.77
C PHE A 273 16.09 -19.40 23.43
N PHE A 274 16.96 -19.03 24.37
CA PHE A 274 18.42 -19.02 24.18
C PHE A 274 19.12 -20.28 24.73
N ASP A 275 18.38 -21.32 25.10
CA ASP A 275 18.97 -22.59 25.50
C ASP A 275 19.79 -23.19 24.34
N VAL A 276 21.07 -23.40 24.65
CA VAL A 276 22.11 -23.87 23.71
C VAL A 276 21.81 -25.25 23.12
N ASN A 277 21.00 -26.07 23.80
CA ASN A 277 20.67 -27.42 23.34
C ASN A 277 19.72 -27.43 22.14
N PHE A 278 19.04 -26.32 21.86
CA PHE A 278 17.99 -26.26 20.83
C PHE A 278 18.37 -25.40 19.61
N GLU A 279 19.57 -24.79 19.59
CA GLU A 279 20.10 -24.01 18.45
C GLU A 279 19.12 -22.98 17.82
N ARG A 280 18.20 -22.43 18.63
CA ARG A 280 17.11 -21.56 18.16
C ARG A 280 17.59 -20.23 17.59
N LEU A 281 18.70 -19.68 18.10
CA LEU A 281 19.27 -18.45 17.56
C LEU A 281 19.92 -18.65 16.17
N PRO A 282 20.76 -19.66 15.94
CA PRO A 282 21.17 -20.08 14.60
C PRO A 282 19.99 -20.31 13.63
N TRP A 283 18.98 -21.07 14.07
CA TRP A 283 17.74 -21.30 13.29
C TRP A 283 17.05 -19.98 12.90
N ALA A 284 16.92 -19.04 13.83
CA ALA A 284 16.26 -17.76 13.56
C ALA A 284 17.01 -16.95 12.49
N ARG A 285 18.35 -17.05 12.43
CA ARG A 285 19.16 -16.45 11.36
C ARG A 285 18.88 -17.11 10.02
N GLU A 286 18.83 -18.43 9.98
CA GLU A 286 18.53 -19.17 8.75
C GLU A 286 17.14 -18.81 8.21
N LEU A 287 16.13 -18.79 9.08
CA LEU A 287 14.77 -18.38 8.73
C LEU A 287 14.74 -16.94 8.22
N HIS A 288 15.46 -16.02 8.88
CA HIS A 288 15.58 -14.63 8.45
C HIS A 288 16.15 -14.53 7.04
N MET A 289 17.22 -15.27 6.74
CA MET A 289 17.84 -15.29 5.41
C MET A 289 16.88 -15.85 4.35
N ALA A 290 16.16 -16.94 4.66
CA ALA A 290 15.18 -17.52 3.74
C ALA A 290 14.03 -16.55 3.43
N LEU A 291 13.53 -15.83 4.45
CA LEU A 291 12.52 -14.78 4.26
C LEU A 291 13.07 -13.60 3.44
N SER A 292 14.32 -13.20 3.69
CA SER A 292 14.99 -12.12 2.94
C SER A 292 15.08 -12.44 1.45
N ASP A 293 15.49 -13.67 1.11
CA ASP A 293 15.52 -14.14 -0.26
C ASP A 293 14.12 -14.17 -0.87
N PHE A 294 13.14 -14.77 -0.19
CA PHE A 294 11.75 -14.80 -0.66
C PHE A 294 11.20 -13.41 -0.98
N PHE A 295 11.30 -12.46 -0.06
CA PHE A 295 10.77 -11.12 -0.28
C PHE A 295 11.54 -10.37 -1.37
N THR A 296 12.84 -10.62 -1.51
CA THR A 296 13.64 -10.04 -2.60
C THR A 296 13.16 -10.56 -3.95
N GLN A 297 13.04 -11.88 -4.11
CA GLN A 297 12.54 -12.49 -5.33
C GLN A 297 11.11 -12.04 -5.62
N TYR A 298 10.22 -12.08 -4.63
CA TYR A 298 8.83 -11.65 -4.78
C TYR A 298 8.71 -10.22 -5.32
N ARG A 299 9.51 -9.27 -4.82
CA ARG A 299 9.55 -7.91 -5.36
C ARG A 299 10.03 -7.85 -6.80
N ILE A 300 11.02 -8.67 -7.17
CA ILE A 300 11.51 -8.74 -8.55
C ILE A 300 10.39 -9.22 -9.46
N TYR A 301 9.68 -10.29 -9.10
CA TYR A 301 8.51 -10.76 -9.85
C TYR A 301 7.42 -9.69 -9.96
N CYS A 302 7.13 -8.95 -8.88
CA CYS A 302 6.21 -7.81 -8.95
C CYS A 302 6.68 -6.74 -9.95
N GLU A 303 7.95 -6.31 -9.89
CA GLU A 303 8.47 -5.29 -10.80
C GLU A 303 8.44 -5.74 -12.26
N VAL A 304 8.83 -6.99 -12.54
CA VAL A 304 8.74 -7.58 -13.88
C VAL A 304 7.29 -7.58 -14.36
N HIS A 305 6.36 -8.03 -13.51
CA HIS A 305 4.93 -8.05 -13.82
C HIS A 305 4.39 -6.64 -14.10
N TYR A 306 4.75 -5.65 -13.28
CA TYR A 306 4.31 -4.26 -13.49
C TYR A 306 4.79 -3.71 -14.83
N VAL A 307 6.05 -3.97 -15.20
CA VAL A 307 6.62 -3.50 -16.47
C VAL A 307 5.93 -4.17 -17.66
N ILE A 308 5.78 -5.50 -17.64
CA ILE A 308 5.17 -6.27 -18.75
C ILE A 308 3.70 -5.88 -18.93
N ASN A 309 2.97 -5.63 -17.85
CA ASN A 309 1.54 -5.31 -17.90
C ASN A 309 1.26 -3.80 -17.96
N GLY A 310 2.26 -2.96 -18.25
CA GLY A 310 2.07 -1.52 -18.41
C GLY A 310 1.57 -0.79 -17.15
N ARG A 311 1.84 -1.32 -15.95
CA ARG A 311 1.47 -0.72 -14.66
C ARG A 311 2.55 0.26 -14.21
N LYS A 312 2.78 1.31 -15.02
CA LYS A 312 3.96 2.17 -14.88
C LYS A 312 4.03 2.88 -13.52
N GLY A 313 2.90 3.33 -12.99
CA GLY A 313 2.83 4.02 -11.70
C GLY A 313 3.19 3.16 -10.49
N GLU A 314 3.20 1.83 -10.64
CA GLU A 314 3.59 0.90 -9.58
C GLU A 314 5.06 0.49 -9.65
N SER A 315 5.68 0.58 -10.84
CA SER A 315 7.05 0.16 -11.03
C SER A 315 8.05 1.20 -10.52
N ASN A 316 8.89 0.79 -9.57
CA ASN A 316 10.00 1.62 -9.11
C ASN A 316 11.06 1.82 -10.21
N LEU A 317 11.19 0.89 -11.16
CA LEU A 317 12.16 0.99 -12.27
C LEU A 317 11.81 2.13 -13.23
N ILE A 318 10.52 2.31 -13.52
CA ILE A 318 10.03 3.35 -14.41
C ILE A 318 10.05 4.71 -13.70
N ASN A 319 9.55 4.77 -12.47
CA ASN A 319 9.52 6.00 -11.67
C ASN A 319 10.93 6.57 -11.41
N LYS A 320 11.95 5.72 -11.16
CA LYS A 320 13.35 6.17 -10.98
C LYS A 320 14.02 6.69 -12.25
N LYS A 321 13.65 6.18 -13.44
CA LYS A 321 14.18 6.70 -14.71
C LYS A 321 13.64 8.10 -15.03
N GLY A 322 12.38 8.39 -14.67
CA GLY A 322 11.80 9.72 -14.78
C GLY A 322 12.55 10.77 -13.93
N ALA A 323 12.87 10.42 -12.69
CA ALA A 323 13.62 11.31 -11.78
C ALA A 323 15.09 11.52 -12.19
N ARG A 324 15.75 10.53 -12.79
CA ARG A 324 17.15 10.64 -13.24
C ARG A 324 17.34 11.39 -14.56
N ARG A 325 16.35 11.37 -15.47
CA ARG A 325 16.43 12.11 -16.75
C ARG A 325 16.27 13.63 -16.60
N LYS A 326 15.84 14.10 -15.43
CA LYS A 326 15.62 15.51 -15.11
C LYS A 326 16.75 16.16 -14.27
N ARG A 327 17.87 15.45 -14.04
CA ARG A 327 19.04 15.99 -13.32
C ARG A 327 20.20 16.28 -14.25
#